data_AF-D2IP55-F1
#
_entry.id   AF-D2IP55-F1
#
_cell.length_a   1.000
_cell.length_b   1.000
_cell.length_c   1.000
_cell.angle_alpha   90.00
_cell.angle_beta   90.00
_cell.angle_gamma   90.00
#
_symmetry.space_group_name_H-M   'P 1'
#
loop_
_entity.id
_entity.type
_entity.pdbx_description
1 polymer ?
#
loop_
_entity_poly.entity_id
_entity_poly.type
_entity_poly.pdbx_seq_one_letter_code
_entity_poly.pdbx_strand_id
1 'polypeptide(L)'
;NRNTIVHLFEWKWDDIAQECEDFLAPHGYAGVQVSPVAENIISEGRPWWERYQPISYKLITRSGNELEFASMVRRCNDVGVRIYVDVVLNHMSGDFVGTAHGTGGSVAEPSTKSFPAVPYSSNDFHPSCEIHDWNNRFQVQQCELVGLKDLDQSSDYVRTQLIEVLDHLITLGVAGFRVDAAKHMAADDLDYIFSNMRDLNTDHGFPKNARPFIYQEVIDHGHETVSRDEYTSLGAV
;
A
#
# COMPACT_ATOMS: atom_id res chain seq x y z
N ASN A 1 9.14 4.22 26.66
CA ASN A 1 9.94 3.88 25.47
C ASN A 1 9.39 2.63 24.84
N ARG A 2 8.73 2.76 23.68
CA ARG A 2 8.26 1.63 22.87
C ARG A 2 9.19 1.47 21.67
N ASN A 3 9.33 0.25 21.16
CA ASN A 3 10.12 -0.06 19.98
C ASN A 3 9.51 -1.27 19.25
N THR A 4 10.00 -1.58 18.05
CA THR A 4 9.60 -2.73 17.24
C THR A 4 8.20 -2.61 16.62
N ILE A 5 8.11 -2.94 15.33
CA ILE A 5 6.87 -3.07 14.57
C ILE A 5 6.65 -4.57 14.33
N VAL A 6 5.43 -5.06 14.58
CA VAL A 6 5.05 -6.45 14.30
C VAL A 6 4.22 -6.50 13.02
N HIS A 7 4.56 -7.40 12.09
CA HIS A 7 3.69 -7.68 10.94
C HIS A 7 2.65 -8.73 11.31
N LEU A 8 1.42 -8.30 11.57
CA LEU A 8 0.28 -9.20 11.84
C LEU A 8 -0.37 -9.61 10.52
N PHE A 9 0.34 -10.46 9.78
CA PHE A 9 0.00 -10.87 8.43
C PHE A 9 -1.35 -11.59 8.34
N GLU A 10 -2.27 -11.07 7.52
CA GLU A 10 -3.64 -11.57 7.28
C GLU A 10 -4.59 -11.50 8.49
N TRP A 11 -4.23 -10.79 9.56
CA TRP A 11 -5.12 -10.63 10.72
C TRP A 11 -6.31 -9.71 10.40
N LYS A 12 -7.44 -9.95 11.07
CA LYS A 12 -8.62 -9.09 10.97
C LYS A 12 -8.49 -7.87 11.88
N TRP A 13 -9.19 -6.80 11.53
CA TRP A 13 -9.09 -5.53 12.26
C TRP A 13 -9.45 -5.65 13.74
N ASP A 14 -10.52 -6.38 14.06
CA ASP A 14 -10.94 -6.59 15.45
C ASP A 14 -9.93 -7.40 16.28
N ASP A 15 -9.25 -8.36 15.65
CA ASP A 15 -8.22 -9.18 16.32
C ASP A 15 -6.98 -8.33 16.60
N ILE A 16 -6.56 -7.48 15.65
CA ILE A 16 -5.45 -6.54 15.84
C ILE A 16 -5.77 -5.52 16.94
N ALA A 17 -7.01 -5.01 16.98
CA ALA A 17 -7.43 -4.06 17.99
C ALA A 17 -7.33 -4.65 19.42
N GLN A 18 -7.75 -5.90 19.59
CA GLN A 18 -7.58 -6.63 20.86
C GLN A 18 -6.09 -6.86 21.17
N GLU A 19 -5.31 -7.32 20.19
CA GLU A 19 -3.88 -7.58 20.35
C GLU A 19 -3.10 -6.32 20.76
N CYS A 20 -3.47 -5.15 20.23
CA CYS A 20 -2.93 -3.86 20.64
C CYS A 20 -3.10 -3.59 22.13
N GLU A 21 -4.30 -3.85 22.66
CA GLU A 21 -4.70 -3.55 24.04
C GLU A 21 -4.16 -4.59 25.02
N ASP A 22 -4.34 -5.87 24.70
CA ASP A 22 -4.11 -6.98 25.61
C ASP A 22 -2.64 -7.40 25.68
N PHE A 23 -1.89 -7.23 24.59
CA PHE A 23 -0.53 -7.74 24.48
C PHE A 23 0.51 -6.70 24.06
N LEU A 24 0.34 -6.07 22.91
CA LEU A 24 1.39 -5.24 22.30
C LEU A 24 1.72 -4.01 23.16
N ALA A 25 0.70 -3.28 23.63
CA ALA A 25 0.89 -2.12 24.48
C ALA A 25 1.55 -2.48 25.84
N PRO A 26 1.07 -3.49 26.60
CA PRO A 26 1.72 -3.93 27.83
C PRO A 26 3.17 -4.39 27.65
N HIS A 27 3.52 -4.99 26.51
CA HIS A 27 4.86 -5.51 26.23
C HIS A 27 5.79 -4.52 25.50
N GLY A 28 5.34 -3.27 25.30
CA GLY A 28 6.19 -2.19 24.82
C GLY A 28 6.44 -2.15 23.31
N TYR A 29 5.63 -2.85 22.51
CA TYR A 29 5.67 -2.77 21.06
C TYR A 29 5.23 -1.38 20.57
N ALA A 30 5.89 -0.87 19.53
CA ALA A 30 5.62 0.48 19.00
C ALA A 30 4.48 0.50 17.98
N GLY A 31 4.30 -0.57 17.21
CA GLY A 31 3.27 -0.59 16.19
C GLY A 31 3.07 -1.91 15.48
N VAL A 32 2.13 -1.89 14.54
CA VAL A 32 1.69 -3.03 13.73
C VAL A 32 1.77 -2.64 12.26
N GLN A 33 2.44 -3.46 11.46
CA GLN A 33 2.23 -3.49 10.01
C GLN A 33 1.00 -4.36 9.73
N VAL A 34 0.02 -3.82 9.02
CA VAL A 34 -1.16 -4.55 8.56
C VAL A 34 -1.02 -4.92 7.08
N SER A 35 -1.62 -6.04 6.68
CA SER A 35 -1.75 -6.42 5.27
C SER A 35 -2.52 -5.36 4.46
N PRO A 36 -2.45 -5.37 3.12
CA PRO A 36 -3.12 -4.37 2.29
C PRO A 36 -4.60 -4.19 2.63
N VAL A 37 -5.00 -2.92 2.70
CA VAL A 37 -6.33 -2.46 3.15
C VAL A 37 -7.24 -2.05 2.00
N ALA A 38 -6.67 -1.81 0.81
CA ALA A 38 -7.41 -1.49 -0.39
C ALA A 38 -8.14 -2.73 -0.93
N GLU A 39 -9.29 -2.51 -1.58
CA GLU A 39 -10.05 -3.56 -2.21
C GLU A 39 -9.20 -4.29 -3.25
N ASN A 40 -9.17 -5.61 -3.12
CA ASN A 40 -8.35 -6.47 -3.95
C ASN A 40 -9.22 -7.50 -4.69
N ILE A 41 -8.66 -8.12 -5.73
CA ILE A 41 -9.35 -9.17 -6.47
C ILE A 41 -9.65 -10.38 -5.57
N ILE A 42 -10.74 -11.07 -5.86
CA ILE A 42 -11.05 -12.38 -5.27
C ILE A 42 -10.47 -13.46 -6.19
N SER A 43 -9.43 -14.16 -5.73
CA SER A 43 -8.81 -15.26 -6.47
C SER A 43 -9.30 -16.63 -5.98
N GLU A 44 -9.36 -17.62 -6.88
CA GLU A 44 -9.73 -18.98 -6.49
C GLU A 44 -8.79 -19.52 -5.40
N GLY A 45 -9.35 -20.18 -4.38
CA GLY A 45 -8.59 -20.67 -3.23
C GLY A 45 -8.18 -19.60 -2.21
N ARG A 46 -8.52 -18.32 -2.45
CA ARG A 46 -8.24 -17.19 -1.55
C ARG A 46 -6.79 -17.14 -1.03
N PRO A 47 -5.80 -17.21 -1.93
CA PRO A 47 -4.39 -17.15 -1.54
C PRO A 47 -4.09 -15.80 -0.86
N TRP A 48 -3.01 -15.72 -0.10
CA TRP A 48 -2.61 -14.47 0.56
C TRP A 48 -2.24 -13.37 -0.44
N TRP A 49 -1.62 -13.76 -1.56
CA TRP A 49 -1.13 -12.81 -2.56
C TRP A 49 -2.24 -12.06 -3.29
N GLU A 50 -3.50 -12.50 -3.19
CA GLU A 50 -4.62 -11.79 -3.84
C GLU A 50 -4.74 -10.35 -3.31
N ARG A 51 -4.26 -10.06 -2.09
CA ARG A 51 -4.22 -8.72 -1.49
C ARG A 51 -3.27 -7.76 -2.19
N TYR A 52 -2.25 -8.28 -2.87
CA TYR A 52 -1.29 -7.50 -3.65
C TYR A 52 -1.77 -7.31 -5.09
N GLN A 53 -3.08 -7.42 -5.33
CA GLN A 53 -3.69 -7.19 -6.63
C GLN A 53 -4.90 -6.26 -6.46
N PRO A 54 -4.65 -4.95 -6.29
CA PRO A 54 -5.71 -3.97 -6.08
C PRO A 54 -6.67 -3.93 -7.27
N ILE A 55 -7.94 -3.70 -6.97
CA ILE A 55 -8.99 -3.45 -7.96
C ILE A 55 -9.71 -2.13 -7.70
N SER A 56 -9.66 -1.64 -6.44
CA SER A 56 -10.00 -0.26 -6.10
C SER A 56 -9.35 0.20 -4.80
N TYR A 57 -9.57 1.46 -4.41
CA TYR A 57 -9.13 2.01 -3.13
C TYR A 57 -10.20 1.99 -2.04
N LYS A 58 -11.34 1.31 -2.24
CA LYS A 58 -12.31 1.07 -1.17
C LYS A 58 -11.67 0.26 -0.05
N LEU A 59 -11.94 0.59 1.21
CA LEU A 59 -11.39 -0.13 2.35
C LEU A 59 -12.30 -1.31 2.75
N ILE A 60 -12.42 -2.31 1.87
CA ILE A 60 -13.20 -3.52 2.11
C ILE A 60 -12.38 -4.73 1.67
N THR A 61 -11.91 -5.52 2.64
CA THR A 61 -11.04 -6.68 2.39
C THR A 61 -11.48 -7.88 3.22
N ARG A 62 -10.69 -8.96 3.18
CA ARG A 62 -10.88 -10.13 4.04
C ARG A 62 -10.65 -9.83 5.53
N SER A 63 -9.92 -8.76 5.87
CA SER A 63 -9.70 -8.33 7.26
C SER A 63 -10.88 -7.57 7.86
N GLY A 64 -11.76 -7.01 7.03
CA GLY A 64 -12.90 -6.19 7.44
C GLY A 64 -13.15 -5.00 6.50
N ASN A 65 -14.08 -4.13 6.91
CA ASN A 65 -14.44 -2.89 6.22
C ASN A 65 -13.82 -1.65 6.87
N GLU A 66 -14.08 -0.48 6.29
CA GLU A 66 -13.53 0.82 6.72
C GLU A 66 -13.87 1.16 8.18
N LEU A 67 -15.09 0.88 8.63
CA LEU A 67 -15.50 1.17 10.01
C LEU A 67 -14.73 0.31 11.02
N GLU A 68 -14.55 -0.97 10.70
CA GLU A 68 -13.76 -1.91 11.50
C GLU A 68 -12.27 -1.49 11.49
N PHE A 69 -11.74 -1.07 10.34
CA PHE A 69 -10.38 -0.55 10.22
C PHE A 69 -10.18 0.72 11.06
N ALA A 70 -11.09 1.70 10.95
CA ALA A 70 -11.04 2.94 11.73
C ALA A 70 -11.15 2.68 13.24
N SER A 71 -12.00 1.73 13.66
CA SER A 71 -12.11 1.27 15.04
C SER A 71 -10.78 0.68 15.55
N MET A 72 -10.15 -0.19 14.76
CA MET A 72 -8.84 -0.77 15.10
C MET A 72 -7.74 0.29 15.21
N VAL A 73 -7.65 1.19 14.24
CA VAL A 73 -6.66 2.28 14.26
C VAL A 73 -6.88 3.19 15.47
N ARG A 74 -8.13 3.50 15.82
CA ARG A 74 -8.46 4.30 17.01
C ARG A 74 -8.00 3.61 18.29
N ARG A 75 -8.44 2.38 18.52
CA ARG A 75 -8.13 1.60 19.72
C ARG A 75 -6.63 1.40 19.91
N CYS A 76 -5.91 1.01 18.85
CA CYS A 76 -4.46 0.87 18.89
C CYS A 76 -3.76 2.20 19.22
N ASN A 77 -4.15 3.31 18.58
CA ASN A 77 -3.55 4.62 18.84
C ASN A 77 -3.80 5.11 20.28
N ASP A 78 -5.00 4.86 20.84
CA ASP A 78 -5.36 5.26 22.21
C ASP A 78 -4.50 4.55 23.26
N VAL A 79 -4.08 3.30 22.97
CA VAL A 79 -3.09 2.57 23.78
C VAL A 79 -1.65 2.77 23.30
N GLY A 80 -1.39 3.72 22.41
CA GLY A 80 -0.04 4.12 21.95
C GLY A 80 0.66 3.15 20.99
N VAL A 81 -0.08 2.20 20.39
CA VAL A 81 0.41 1.29 19.34
C VAL A 81 0.04 1.89 17.98
N ARG A 82 1.03 2.13 17.13
CA ARG A 82 0.84 2.81 15.84
C ARG A 82 0.54 1.82 14.72
N ILE A 83 -0.29 2.21 13.76
CA ILE A 83 -0.64 1.38 12.60
C ILE A 83 0.14 1.84 11.39
N TYR A 84 0.79 0.89 10.71
CA TYR A 84 1.48 1.08 9.44
C TYR A 84 0.79 0.22 8.39
N VAL A 85 0.39 0.83 7.28
CA VAL A 85 -0.36 0.12 6.23
C VAL A 85 0.59 -0.35 5.14
N ASP A 86 0.47 -1.61 4.74
CA ASP A 86 1.06 -2.12 3.49
C ASP A 86 0.29 -1.54 2.29
N VAL A 87 0.92 -0.63 1.55
CA VAL A 87 0.32 0.07 0.42
C VAL A 87 0.93 -0.40 -0.89
N VAL A 88 0.05 -0.74 -1.83
CA VAL A 88 0.40 -1.14 -3.19
C VAL A 88 0.17 0.04 -4.10
N LEU A 89 1.26 0.75 -4.45
CA LEU A 89 1.21 1.97 -5.28
C LEU A 89 1.74 1.72 -6.70
N ASN A 90 2.39 0.58 -6.93
CA ASN A 90 3.03 0.25 -8.21
C ASN A 90 2.03 -0.15 -9.29
N HIS A 91 1.09 -1.03 -8.94
CA HIS A 91 0.27 -1.74 -9.90
C HIS A 91 -1.17 -1.93 -9.43
N MET A 92 -2.04 -2.27 -10.38
CA MET A 92 -3.34 -2.87 -10.14
C MET A 92 -3.28 -4.39 -10.42
N SER A 93 -4.41 -5.10 -10.35
CA SER A 93 -4.42 -6.56 -10.54
C SER A 93 -3.87 -6.99 -11.90
N GLY A 94 -3.34 -8.22 -11.97
CA GLY A 94 -2.98 -8.85 -13.23
C GLY A 94 -4.21 -9.34 -14.00
N ASP A 95 -3.95 -9.96 -15.15
CA ASP A 95 -5.01 -10.50 -16.02
C ASP A 95 -5.89 -11.51 -15.28
N PHE A 96 -7.19 -11.43 -15.56
CA PHE A 96 -8.21 -12.31 -15.01
C PHE A 96 -9.06 -12.88 -16.15
N VAL A 97 -9.44 -14.15 -16.05
CA VAL A 97 -10.33 -14.77 -17.04
C VAL A 97 -11.75 -14.25 -16.83
N GLY A 98 -12.20 -13.39 -17.73
CA GLY A 98 -13.51 -12.72 -17.62
C GLY A 98 -13.45 -11.46 -16.77
N THR A 99 -14.54 -11.11 -16.10
CA THR A 99 -14.63 -9.94 -15.23
C THR A 99 -14.01 -10.26 -13.86
N ALA A 100 -13.05 -9.46 -13.43
CA ALA A 100 -12.49 -9.56 -12.08
C ALA A 100 -13.47 -8.95 -11.08
N HIS A 101 -13.65 -9.61 -9.93
CA HIS A 101 -14.51 -9.14 -8.84
C HIS A 101 -13.67 -8.82 -7.60
N GLY A 102 -13.92 -7.66 -7.02
CA GLY A 102 -13.26 -7.19 -5.81
C GLY A 102 -13.97 -7.59 -4.52
N THR A 103 -13.23 -7.60 -3.42
CA THR A 103 -13.74 -7.86 -2.07
C THR A 103 -14.81 -6.86 -1.60
N GLY A 104 -14.88 -5.68 -2.19
CA GLY A 104 -15.84 -4.60 -1.96
C GLY A 104 -16.89 -4.45 -3.06
N GLY A 105 -17.04 -5.47 -3.92
CA GLY A 105 -18.05 -5.55 -4.97
C GLY A 105 -17.72 -4.76 -6.25
N SER A 106 -16.53 -4.17 -6.36
CA SER A 106 -16.09 -3.55 -7.62
C SER A 106 -15.85 -4.61 -8.68
N VAL A 107 -16.02 -4.23 -9.94
CA VAL A 107 -15.71 -5.05 -11.11
C VAL A 107 -14.64 -4.38 -11.94
N ALA A 108 -13.78 -5.16 -12.59
CA ALA A 108 -12.72 -4.66 -13.46
C ALA A 108 -12.49 -5.62 -14.64
N GLU A 109 -11.87 -5.09 -15.68
CA GLU A 109 -11.32 -5.86 -16.80
C GLU A 109 -9.81 -5.57 -16.88
N PRO A 110 -8.97 -6.30 -16.11
CA PRO A 110 -7.55 -5.99 -16.03
C PRO A 110 -6.81 -6.13 -17.36
N SER A 111 -7.25 -7.07 -18.22
CA SER A 111 -6.67 -7.29 -19.56
C SER A 111 -6.81 -6.08 -20.50
N THR A 112 -7.81 -5.22 -20.26
CA THR A 112 -8.02 -3.96 -20.98
C THR A 112 -7.64 -2.74 -20.14
N LYS A 113 -7.02 -2.96 -18.96
CA LYS A 113 -6.64 -1.91 -17.99
C LYS A 113 -7.82 -1.05 -17.55
N SER A 114 -8.98 -1.66 -17.39
CA SER A 114 -10.18 -0.98 -16.91
C SER A 114 -10.43 -1.26 -15.43
N PHE A 115 -10.32 -0.23 -14.59
CA PHE A 115 -10.62 -0.29 -13.15
C PHE A 115 -11.61 0.83 -12.77
N PRO A 116 -12.91 0.67 -13.11
CA PRO A 116 -13.91 1.75 -12.99
C PRO A 116 -14.18 2.29 -11.58
N ALA A 117 -13.77 1.57 -10.54
CA ALA A 117 -13.98 2.00 -9.16
C ALA A 117 -12.93 3.03 -8.66
N VAL A 118 -11.79 3.14 -9.35
CA VAL A 118 -10.79 4.24 -9.20
C VAL A 118 -10.87 5.24 -10.36
N PRO A 119 -11.90 5.11 -11.19
CA PRO A 119 -11.87 5.32 -12.64
C PRO A 119 -10.54 5.21 -13.44
N TYR A 120 -9.64 4.25 -13.18
CA TYR A 120 -8.50 4.06 -14.09
C TYR A 120 -8.89 3.39 -15.42
N SER A 121 -8.19 3.83 -16.47
CA SER A 121 -8.25 3.39 -17.85
C SER A 121 -6.85 3.05 -18.35
N SER A 122 -6.72 2.52 -19.57
CA SER A 122 -5.41 2.19 -20.16
C SER A 122 -4.42 3.36 -20.26
N ASN A 123 -4.88 4.62 -20.17
CA ASN A 123 -4.02 5.80 -20.20
C ASN A 123 -3.29 6.05 -18.89
N ASP A 124 -3.70 5.38 -17.81
CA ASP A 124 -3.18 5.57 -16.45
C ASP A 124 -2.09 4.56 -16.10
N PHE A 125 -1.65 3.77 -17.09
CA PHE A 125 -0.68 2.70 -16.96
C PHE A 125 0.41 2.86 -18.01
N HIS A 126 1.61 2.39 -17.70
CA HIS A 126 2.67 2.24 -18.70
C HIS A 126 2.23 1.28 -19.82
N PRO A 127 2.79 1.39 -21.04
CA PRO A 127 2.56 0.41 -22.10
C PRO A 127 2.90 -1.01 -21.63
N SER A 128 2.09 -2.00 -22.01
CA SER A 128 2.30 -3.38 -21.56
C SER A 128 3.61 -3.97 -22.10
N CYS A 129 4.46 -4.41 -21.19
CA CYS A 129 5.68 -5.18 -21.42
C CYS A 129 5.99 -6.04 -20.19
N GLU A 130 6.87 -7.02 -20.31
CA GLU A 130 7.30 -7.89 -19.21
C GLU A 130 8.73 -7.57 -18.78
N ILE A 131 9.06 -7.87 -17.53
CA ILE A 131 10.42 -7.78 -16.99
C ILE A 131 11.18 -9.06 -17.34
N HIS A 132 12.16 -8.95 -18.23
CA HIS A 132 13.08 -10.04 -18.59
C HIS A 132 14.51 -9.76 -18.15
N ASP A 133 14.90 -8.50 -18.10
CA ASP A 133 16.22 -8.03 -17.69
C ASP A 133 16.11 -7.13 -16.45
N TRP A 134 16.44 -7.70 -15.29
CA TRP A 134 16.44 -7.01 -13.99
C TRP A 134 17.54 -5.95 -13.85
N ASN A 135 18.47 -5.86 -14.81
CA ASN A 135 19.43 -4.78 -14.91
C ASN A 135 19.02 -3.71 -15.93
N ASN A 136 17.86 -3.84 -16.56
CA ASN A 136 17.29 -2.79 -17.39
C ASN A 136 16.32 -1.94 -16.56
N ARG A 137 16.72 -0.71 -16.23
CA ARG A 137 15.90 0.22 -15.43
C ARG A 137 14.49 0.41 -16.00
N PHE A 138 14.37 0.58 -17.30
CA PHE A 138 13.07 0.77 -17.94
C PHE A 138 12.18 -0.45 -17.72
N GLN A 139 12.71 -1.67 -17.88
CA GLN A 139 11.90 -2.87 -17.61
C GLN A 139 11.53 -2.96 -16.13
N VAL A 140 12.48 -2.71 -15.22
CA VAL A 140 12.21 -2.79 -13.77
C VAL A 140 11.13 -1.79 -13.34
N GLN A 141 11.10 -0.58 -13.91
CA GLN A 141 10.26 0.52 -13.42
C GLN A 141 9.05 0.88 -14.31
N GLN A 142 8.92 0.30 -15.51
CA GLN A 142 7.84 0.64 -16.46
C GLN A 142 7.25 -0.58 -17.19
N CYS A 143 7.62 -1.80 -16.80
CA CYS A 143 6.99 -3.03 -17.29
C CYS A 143 6.23 -3.76 -16.18
N GLU A 144 5.27 -4.59 -16.59
CA GLU A 144 4.37 -5.31 -15.70
C GLU A 144 5.16 -6.36 -14.89
N LEU A 145 5.30 -6.13 -13.58
CA LEU A 145 5.83 -7.13 -12.64
C LEU A 145 4.90 -8.34 -12.62
N VAL A 146 5.34 -9.46 -13.21
CA VAL A 146 4.56 -10.71 -13.34
C VAL A 146 3.14 -10.52 -13.90
N GLY A 147 2.97 -9.57 -14.83
CA GLY A 147 1.70 -9.28 -15.51
C GLY A 147 0.73 -8.39 -14.74
N LEU A 148 1.15 -7.85 -13.59
CA LEU A 148 0.40 -6.85 -12.82
C LEU A 148 0.39 -5.52 -13.57
N LYS A 149 -0.79 -4.88 -13.71
CA LYS A 149 -0.91 -3.68 -14.54
C LYS A 149 -0.21 -2.49 -13.90
N ASP A 150 0.91 -2.12 -14.50
CA ASP A 150 1.86 -1.14 -13.98
C ASP A 150 1.36 0.30 -14.17
N LEU A 151 1.06 0.99 -13.06
CA LEU A 151 0.54 2.36 -13.08
C LEU A 151 1.63 3.33 -13.56
N ASP A 152 1.23 4.39 -14.26
CA ASP A 152 2.14 5.47 -14.63
C ASP A 152 2.15 6.54 -13.53
N GLN A 153 3.06 6.42 -12.55
CA GLN A 153 3.15 7.38 -11.45
C GLN A 153 3.72 8.74 -11.86
N SER A 154 4.12 8.93 -13.13
CA SER A 154 4.48 10.25 -13.66
C SER A 154 3.25 11.08 -14.04
N SER A 155 2.09 10.43 -14.22
CA SER A 155 0.80 11.07 -14.50
C SER A 155 0.24 11.82 -13.28
N ASP A 156 -0.13 13.09 -13.48
CA ASP A 156 -0.76 13.91 -12.44
C ASP A 156 -2.07 13.28 -11.92
N TYR A 157 -2.83 12.60 -12.78
CA TYR A 157 -4.06 11.94 -12.38
C TYR A 157 -3.78 10.74 -11.48
N VAL A 158 -2.81 9.88 -11.86
CA VAL A 158 -2.41 8.72 -11.05
C VAL A 158 -1.89 9.19 -9.69
N ARG A 159 -0.98 10.18 -9.67
CA ARG A 159 -0.48 10.79 -8.43
C ARG A 159 -1.59 11.31 -7.54
N THR A 160 -2.57 12.01 -8.11
CA THR A 160 -3.72 12.53 -7.35
C THR A 160 -4.48 11.41 -6.67
N GLN A 161 -4.82 10.34 -7.41
CA GLN A 161 -5.54 9.20 -6.85
C GLN A 161 -4.74 8.48 -5.75
N LEU A 162 -3.43 8.31 -5.93
CA LEU A 162 -2.55 7.69 -4.94
C LEU A 162 -2.41 8.57 -3.67
N ILE A 163 -2.27 9.89 -3.83
CA ILE A 163 -2.21 10.81 -2.68
C ILE A 163 -3.54 10.82 -1.93
N GLU A 164 -4.68 10.83 -2.63
CA GLU A 164 -6.01 10.82 -2.01
C GLU A 164 -6.24 9.59 -1.12
N VAL A 165 -5.83 8.39 -1.56
CA VAL A 165 -5.95 7.18 -0.72
C VAL A 165 -5.01 7.23 0.50
N LEU A 166 -3.77 7.70 0.33
CA LEU A 166 -2.82 7.84 1.43
C LEU A 166 -3.32 8.89 2.46
N ASP A 167 -3.83 10.02 1.99
CA ASP A 167 -4.43 11.06 2.82
C ASP A 167 -5.67 10.59 3.57
N HIS A 168 -6.50 9.77 2.93
CA HIS A 168 -7.64 9.14 3.58
C HIS A 168 -7.18 8.22 4.72
N LEU A 169 -6.17 7.36 4.49
CA LEU A 169 -5.61 6.50 5.54
C LEU A 169 -5.00 7.30 6.70
N ILE A 170 -4.29 8.40 6.40
CA ILE A 170 -3.76 9.30 7.43
C ILE A 170 -4.90 9.95 8.23
N THR A 171 -6.00 10.31 7.57
CA THR A 171 -7.20 10.85 8.22
C THR A 171 -7.78 9.86 9.22
N LEU A 172 -7.79 8.57 8.88
CA LEU A 172 -8.22 7.48 9.77
C LEU A 172 -7.23 7.20 10.91
N GLY A 173 -6.05 7.83 10.92
CA GLY A 173 -5.07 7.75 12.01
C GLY A 173 -3.89 6.83 11.79
N VAL A 174 -3.66 6.39 10.55
CA VAL A 174 -2.47 5.62 10.17
C VAL A 174 -1.21 6.46 10.40
N ALA A 175 -0.16 5.84 10.92
CA ALA A 175 1.10 6.50 11.29
C ALA A 175 2.16 6.49 10.17
N GLY A 176 1.97 5.66 9.16
CA GLY A 176 2.94 5.46 8.10
C GLY A 176 2.63 4.29 7.18
N PHE A 177 3.54 4.02 6.26
CA PHE A 177 3.31 3.11 5.14
C PHE A 177 4.52 2.22 4.89
N ARG A 178 4.25 0.91 4.73
CA ARG A 178 5.15 -0.02 4.05
C ARG A 178 4.83 0.07 2.57
N VAL A 179 5.77 0.53 1.76
CA VAL A 179 5.54 0.73 0.32
C VAL A 179 5.96 -0.55 -0.41
N ASP A 180 4.96 -1.27 -0.91
CA ASP A 180 5.14 -2.48 -1.71
C ASP A 180 5.87 -2.18 -3.02
N ALA A 181 6.75 -3.10 -3.43
CA ALA A 181 7.41 -3.06 -4.73
C ALA A 181 8.04 -1.70 -5.07
N ALA A 182 8.59 -0.97 -4.08
CA ALA A 182 9.11 0.39 -4.28
C ALA A 182 10.19 0.47 -5.36
N LYS A 183 11.00 -0.59 -5.51
CA LYS A 183 11.99 -0.73 -6.59
C LYS A 183 11.41 -0.58 -8.00
N HIS A 184 10.14 -0.95 -8.17
CA HIS A 184 9.43 -0.91 -9.44
C HIS A 184 8.81 0.45 -9.76
N MET A 185 8.96 1.43 -8.86
CA MET A 185 8.57 2.82 -9.10
C MET A 185 9.81 3.72 -9.12
N ALA A 186 9.80 4.77 -9.93
CA ALA A 186 10.90 5.73 -9.91
C ALA A 186 10.93 6.50 -8.57
N ALA A 187 12.13 6.69 -8.02
CA ALA A 187 12.30 7.38 -6.74
C ALA A 187 11.74 8.82 -6.77
N ASP A 188 11.87 9.53 -7.91
CA ASP A 188 11.35 10.89 -8.08
C ASP A 188 9.81 10.94 -8.03
N ASP A 189 9.12 9.93 -8.55
CA ASP A 189 7.65 9.84 -8.49
C ASP A 189 7.18 9.56 -7.06
N LEU A 190 7.90 8.69 -6.34
CA LEU A 190 7.64 8.45 -4.92
C LEU A 190 7.92 9.68 -4.06
N ASP A 191 9.01 10.40 -4.31
CA ASP A 191 9.33 11.65 -3.61
C ASP A 191 8.20 12.68 -3.79
N TYR A 192 7.68 12.82 -5.01
CA TYR A 192 6.55 13.69 -5.29
C TYR A 192 5.31 13.28 -4.48
N ILE A 193 4.94 12.00 -4.52
CA ILE A 193 3.77 11.49 -3.78
C ILE A 193 3.95 11.74 -2.28
N PHE A 194 5.09 11.34 -1.72
CA PHE A 194 5.34 11.42 -0.27
C PHE A 194 5.44 12.86 0.24
N SER A 195 5.97 13.77 -0.57
CA SER A 195 6.05 15.20 -0.24
C SER A 195 4.70 15.90 -0.25
N ASN A 196 3.73 15.37 -1.02
CA ASN A 196 2.40 15.97 -1.18
C ASN A 196 1.29 15.30 -0.35
N MET A 197 1.58 14.22 0.39
CA MET A 197 0.66 13.71 1.41
C MET A 197 0.48 14.72 2.55
N ARG A 198 -0.62 14.59 3.29
CA ARG A 198 -0.89 15.37 4.49
C ARG A 198 -0.04 14.96 5.69
N ASP A 199 0.03 15.85 6.69
CA ASP A 199 0.60 15.53 8.00
C ASP A 199 -0.32 14.59 8.80
N LEU A 200 0.26 13.85 9.75
CA LEU A 200 -0.43 12.92 10.62
C LEU A 200 -1.54 13.59 11.44
N ASN A 201 -2.65 12.86 11.62
CA ASN A 201 -3.84 13.39 12.26
C ASN A 201 -3.66 13.58 13.79
N THR A 202 -3.68 14.83 14.25
CA THR A 202 -3.51 15.17 15.68
C THR A 202 -4.59 14.58 16.59
N ASP A 203 -5.77 14.25 16.05
CA ASP A 203 -6.85 13.61 16.81
C ASP A 203 -6.52 12.17 17.22
N HIS A 204 -5.46 11.57 16.63
CA HIS A 204 -4.91 10.26 16.99
C HIS A 204 -3.67 10.35 17.90
N GLY A 205 -3.45 11.52 18.52
CA GLY A 205 -2.36 11.74 19.47
C GLY A 205 -0.99 11.87 18.80
N PHE A 206 -0.94 12.26 17.52
CA PHE A 206 0.30 12.62 16.84
C PHE A 206 0.66 14.09 17.09
N PRO A 207 1.96 14.45 17.15
CA PRO A 207 2.37 15.85 17.21
C PRO A 207 1.95 16.64 15.97
N LYS A 208 1.78 17.95 16.13
CA LYS A 208 1.55 18.85 15.00
C LYS A 208 2.74 18.79 14.02
N ASN A 209 2.45 18.78 12.72
CA ASN A 209 3.41 18.67 11.62
C ASN A 209 4.20 17.36 11.59
N ALA A 210 3.76 16.31 12.28
CA ALA A 210 4.39 15.00 12.18
C ALA A 210 4.10 14.40 10.79
N ARG A 211 5.13 13.95 10.08
CA ARG A 211 5.00 13.28 8.78
C ARG A 211 4.78 11.78 8.94
N PRO A 212 4.07 11.12 8.00
CA PRO A 212 3.98 9.66 7.97
C PRO A 212 5.36 9.01 7.91
N PHE A 213 5.55 7.92 8.64
CA PHE A 213 6.78 7.13 8.55
C PHE A 213 6.74 6.24 7.29
N ILE A 214 7.74 6.35 6.43
CA ILE A 214 7.83 5.59 5.18
C ILE A 214 8.94 4.56 5.29
N TYR A 215 8.64 3.31 4.93
CA TYR A 215 9.63 2.27 4.72
C TYR A 215 9.30 1.45 3.48
N GLN A 216 10.31 1.17 2.67
CA GLN A 216 10.14 0.85 1.26
C GLN A 216 10.71 -0.52 0.97
N GLU A 217 9.94 -1.37 0.27
CA GLU A 217 10.48 -2.64 -0.21
C GLU A 217 11.35 -2.41 -1.45
N VAL A 218 12.66 -2.41 -1.25
CA VAL A 218 13.64 -2.45 -2.35
C VAL A 218 14.53 -3.67 -2.16
N ILE A 219 14.24 -4.74 -2.90
CA ILE A 219 15.09 -5.93 -2.93
C ILE A 219 16.31 -5.61 -3.79
N ASP A 220 17.44 -5.32 -3.14
CA ASP A 220 18.71 -5.02 -3.79
C ASP A 220 19.83 -5.90 -3.20
N HIS A 221 20.40 -6.75 -4.05
CA HIS A 221 21.52 -7.63 -3.68
C HIS A 221 22.91 -6.99 -3.88
N GLY A 222 22.99 -5.69 -4.17
CA GLY A 222 24.21 -4.86 -4.16
C GLY A 222 24.87 -4.63 -5.52
N HIS A 223 24.28 -5.13 -6.62
CA HIS A 223 24.83 -5.07 -7.97
C HIS A 223 23.79 -4.77 -9.05
N GLU A 224 22.64 -4.21 -8.66
CA GLU A 224 21.49 -4.02 -9.52
C GLU A 224 21.42 -2.57 -10.03
N THR A 225 20.89 -2.38 -11.23
CA THR A 225 20.80 -1.05 -11.87
C THR A 225 19.91 -0.08 -11.09
N VAL A 226 18.88 -0.60 -10.41
CA VAL A 226 18.05 0.16 -9.48
C VAL A 226 18.51 -0.21 -8.07
N SER A 227 19.18 0.72 -7.41
CA SER A 227 19.78 0.52 -6.09
C SER A 227 18.84 0.96 -4.98
N ARG A 228 18.91 0.31 -3.82
CA ARG A 228 18.22 0.76 -2.60
C ARG A 228 18.63 2.17 -2.17
N ASP A 229 19.85 2.58 -2.49
CA ASP A 229 20.39 3.87 -2.06
C ASP A 229 19.61 5.05 -2.67
N GLU A 230 18.97 4.85 -3.83
CA GLU A 230 18.09 5.84 -4.49
C GLU A 230 16.86 6.21 -3.64
N TYR A 231 16.45 5.33 -2.72
CA TYR A 231 15.22 5.48 -1.92
C TYR A 231 15.49 5.90 -0.47
N THR A 232 16.76 5.88 -0.04
CA THR A 232 17.15 6.12 1.36
C THR A 232 16.86 7.55 1.86
N SER A 233 16.77 8.52 0.94
CA SER A 233 16.37 9.89 1.30
C SER A 233 14.86 10.03 1.53
N LEU A 234 14.06 9.09 1.02
CA LEU A 234 12.60 9.13 1.07
C LEU A 234 12.03 8.47 2.34
N GLY A 235 12.81 7.60 2.97
CA GLY A 235 12.39 6.82 4.13
C GLY A 235 13.36 5.69 4.42
N ALA A 236 12.95 4.76 5.28
CA ALA A 236 13.71 3.54 5.48
C ALA A 236 13.59 2.61 4.25
N VAL A 237 14.59 1.75 4.07
CA VAL A 237 14.66 0.73 3.01
C VAL A 237 15.18 -0.57 3.62
#